data_AF-A0A7Y4VZP0-F1
#
_entry.id   AF-A0A7Y4VZP0-F1
#
_cell.length_a   1.000
_cell.length_b   1.000
_cell.length_c   1.000
_cell.angle_alpha   90.00
_cell.angle_beta   90.00
_cell.angle_gamma   90.00
#
_symmetry.space_group_name_H-M   'P 1'
#
loop_
_entity.id
_entity.type
_entity.pdbx_description
1 polymer ?
#
loop_
_entity_poly.entity_id
_entity_poly.type
_entity_poly.pdbx_seq_one_letter_code
_entity_poly.pdbx_strand_id
1 'polypeptide(L)'
;MEKPGRIYELLLDYASNNTSIDQINIGLVWTVCKAQGLGLAMSPGVPTRTLPWSGTLAGKTVSELAGWVTDWEPYKATVAMAAINSSLNRYELPAGITLLPTPDNANLVVFEHFLPRLYGKKVAIVGRYPGIERYTELLDLSILERQPVHHDFPDPACEFILPDADWVFLTASSITNKTFPRLAELAQHATTVLMGPTVPWLPELHNFAIDYLAGIEVVDPEKLYQTVAEGGGVRIFDNAVRFRIVELTPANSMEWLKSRIAQDYMERQRLSRAMEQWYSTGRKGRFPEFEQFNHVTTRLSRMDSSFKSLWDSHSA
;
A
#
# COMPACT_ATOMS: atom_id res chain seq x y z
N MET A 1 -8.69 10.20 14.85
CA MET A 1 -9.22 8.96 14.27
C MET A 1 -9.35 7.99 15.42
N GLU A 2 -10.55 7.43 15.62
CA GLU A 2 -10.84 6.65 16.85
C GLU A 2 -10.06 5.34 16.97
N LYS A 3 -9.59 4.74 15.86
CA LYS A 3 -8.90 3.43 15.85
C LYS A 3 -7.72 3.38 14.86
N PRO A 4 -6.51 3.80 15.24
CA PRO A 4 -5.32 3.77 14.37
C PRO A 4 -4.89 2.38 13.91
N GLY A 5 -5.27 1.32 14.65
CA GLY A 5 -5.00 -0.07 14.27
C GLY A 5 -5.74 -0.56 13.02
N ARG A 6 -6.85 0.09 12.63
CA ARG A 6 -7.77 -0.42 11.61
C ARG A 6 -7.10 -0.66 10.25
N ILE A 7 -6.14 0.19 9.86
CA ILE A 7 -5.40 0.01 8.61
C ILE A 7 -4.57 -1.28 8.62
N TYR A 8 -3.94 -1.63 9.74
CA TYR A 8 -3.12 -2.84 9.84
C TYR A 8 -3.99 -4.10 9.89
N GLU A 9 -5.13 -4.04 10.58
CA GLU A 9 -6.11 -5.13 10.55
C GLU A 9 -6.60 -5.39 9.12
N LEU A 10 -6.90 -4.34 8.36
CA LEU A 10 -7.24 -4.43 6.95
C LEU A 10 -6.12 -5.08 6.14
N LEU A 11 -4.88 -4.64 6.29
CA LEU A 11 -3.73 -5.21 5.58
C LEU A 11 -3.52 -6.71 5.89
N LEU A 12 -3.69 -7.10 7.16
CA LEU A 12 -3.55 -8.49 7.59
C LEU A 12 -4.64 -9.39 7.01
N ASP A 13 -5.87 -8.91 6.85
CA ASP A 13 -6.93 -9.70 6.22
C ASP A 13 -6.57 -10.12 4.79
N TYR A 14 -5.95 -9.22 4.03
CA TYR A 14 -5.59 -9.47 2.64
C TYR A 14 -4.34 -10.35 2.48
N ALA A 15 -3.51 -10.43 3.53
CA ALA A 15 -2.27 -11.20 3.56
C ALA A 15 -2.37 -12.51 4.37
N SER A 16 -3.58 -12.94 4.72
CA SER A 16 -3.86 -14.11 5.58
C SER A 16 -3.71 -15.49 4.90
N ASN A 17 -2.81 -15.62 3.92
CA ASN A 17 -2.63 -16.84 3.15
C ASN A 17 -1.27 -17.49 3.41
N ASN A 18 -1.24 -18.82 3.24
CA ASN A 18 -0.06 -19.65 3.50
C ASN A 18 0.84 -19.82 2.26
N THR A 19 0.78 -18.88 1.31
CA THR A 19 1.67 -18.90 0.15
C THR A 19 3.11 -18.76 0.63
N SER A 20 3.99 -19.65 0.17
CA SER A 20 5.40 -19.55 0.49
C SER A 20 6.05 -18.38 -0.25
N ILE A 21 6.98 -17.71 0.43
CA ILE A 21 7.78 -16.63 -0.12
C ILE A 21 8.97 -17.24 -0.84
N ASP A 22 9.08 -16.94 -2.13
CA ASP A 22 10.19 -17.41 -2.96
C ASP A 22 11.47 -16.65 -2.59
N GLN A 23 11.37 -15.33 -2.48
CA GLN A 23 12.53 -14.46 -2.31
C GLN A 23 12.18 -13.13 -1.69
N ILE A 24 13.06 -12.63 -0.82
CA ILE A 24 13.03 -11.26 -0.32
C ILE A 24 14.39 -10.61 -0.56
N ASN A 25 14.36 -9.41 -1.11
CA ASN A 25 15.53 -8.56 -1.31
C ASN A 25 15.34 -7.25 -0.57
N ILE A 26 16.26 -6.94 0.35
CA ILE A 26 16.30 -5.66 1.06
C ILE A 26 17.37 -4.81 0.38
N GLY A 27 16.96 -4.04 -0.62
CA GLY A 27 17.81 -3.05 -1.28
C GLY A 27 17.92 -1.76 -0.48
N LEU A 28 18.77 -0.83 -0.96
CA LEU A 28 19.04 0.44 -0.27
C LEU A 28 17.80 1.34 -0.13
N VAL A 29 16.94 1.36 -1.16
CA VAL A 29 15.73 2.20 -1.21
C VAL A 29 14.46 1.36 -1.21
N TRP A 30 14.50 0.16 -1.77
CA TRP A 30 13.33 -0.69 -1.93
C TRP A 30 13.59 -2.08 -1.35
N THR A 31 12.61 -2.60 -0.63
CA THR A 31 12.50 -4.00 -0.27
C THR A 31 11.48 -4.65 -1.21
N VAL A 32 11.87 -5.73 -1.88
CA VAL A 32 11.02 -6.50 -2.79
C VAL A 32 10.73 -7.87 -2.18
N CYS A 33 9.47 -8.27 -2.21
CA CYS A 33 9.02 -9.63 -1.86
C CYS A 33 8.41 -10.31 -3.09
N LYS A 34 8.87 -11.52 -3.39
CA LYS A 34 8.31 -12.40 -4.41
C LYS A 34 7.62 -13.59 -3.75
N ALA A 35 6.32 -13.73 -4.04
CA ALA A 35 5.50 -14.88 -3.71
C ALA A 35 4.55 -15.11 -4.91
N GLN A 36 3.23 -15.15 -4.69
CA GLN A 36 2.23 -15.17 -5.79
C GLN A 36 2.29 -13.95 -6.70
N GLY A 37 2.68 -12.79 -6.17
CA GLY A 37 2.94 -11.58 -6.93
C GLY A 37 4.26 -10.95 -6.50
N LEU A 38 4.54 -9.74 -6.99
CA LEU A 38 5.66 -8.92 -6.54
C LEU A 38 5.15 -7.76 -5.72
N GLY A 39 5.70 -7.59 -4.52
CA GLY A 39 5.38 -6.48 -3.63
C GLY A 39 6.60 -5.66 -3.29
N LEU A 40 6.39 -4.36 -3.12
CA LEU A 40 7.43 -3.42 -2.75
C LEU A 40 7.06 -2.67 -1.48
N ALA A 41 8.08 -2.30 -0.72
CA ALA A 41 8.00 -1.28 0.30
C ALA A 41 9.32 -0.50 0.33
N MET A 42 9.26 0.79 0.64
CA MET A 42 10.48 1.60 0.80
C MET A 42 11.29 1.08 2.00
N SER A 43 12.56 0.78 1.77
CA SER A 43 13.51 0.37 2.81
C SER A 43 13.72 1.46 3.86
N PRO A 44 13.93 1.12 5.14
CA PRO A 44 14.29 2.10 6.15
C PRO A 44 15.60 2.82 5.80
N GLY A 45 15.64 4.14 5.99
CA GLY A 45 16.85 4.95 5.76
C GLY A 45 17.93 4.82 6.84
N VAL A 46 17.70 4.03 7.89
CA VAL A 46 18.65 3.81 8.97
C VAL A 46 19.35 2.46 8.73
N PRO A 47 20.62 2.45 8.34
CA PRO A 47 21.34 1.20 8.10
C PRO A 47 21.53 0.41 9.41
N THR A 48 21.43 -0.91 9.33
CA THR A 48 21.73 -1.83 10.44
C THR A 48 22.78 -2.85 10.03
N ARG A 49 23.64 -3.22 10.98
CA ARG A 49 24.64 -4.30 10.81
C ARG A 49 24.07 -5.67 11.19
N THR A 50 22.92 -5.70 11.87
CA THR A 50 22.37 -6.94 12.43
C THR A 50 20.87 -7.01 12.15
N LEU A 51 20.50 -8.01 11.35
CA LEU A 51 19.12 -8.46 11.18
C LEU A 51 19.09 -9.93 11.61
N PRO A 52 18.50 -10.27 12.78
CA PRO A 52 18.63 -11.60 13.38
C PRO A 52 17.94 -12.72 12.59
N TRP A 53 17.11 -12.36 11.60
CA TRP A 53 16.35 -13.27 10.75
C TRP A 53 16.88 -13.34 9.30
N SER A 54 17.99 -12.66 8.99
CA SER A 54 18.62 -12.74 7.66
C SER A 54 18.92 -14.19 7.26
N GLY A 55 18.64 -14.54 6.01
CA GLY A 55 18.79 -15.91 5.49
C GLY A 55 17.67 -16.88 5.86
N THR A 56 16.66 -16.44 6.62
CA THR A 56 15.56 -17.33 7.09
C THR A 56 14.19 -17.00 6.50
N LEU A 57 14.10 -15.96 5.65
CA LEU A 57 12.81 -15.44 5.18
C LEU A 57 12.21 -16.24 4.02
N ALA A 58 13.04 -16.70 3.07
CA ALA A 58 12.56 -17.55 1.98
C ALA A 58 12.00 -18.86 2.56
N GLY A 59 10.89 -19.34 2.02
CA GLY A 59 10.17 -20.50 2.52
C GLY A 59 9.12 -20.18 3.59
N LYS A 60 9.22 -19.05 4.30
CA LYS A 60 8.14 -18.58 5.19
C LYS A 60 6.89 -18.24 4.40
N THR A 61 5.74 -18.28 5.08
CA THR A 61 4.47 -17.89 4.47
C THR A 61 4.29 -16.37 4.46
N VAL A 62 3.47 -15.89 3.52
CA VAL A 62 3.02 -14.49 3.49
C VAL A 62 2.39 -14.10 4.83
N SER A 63 1.51 -14.93 5.40
CA SER A 63 0.86 -14.64 6.68
C SER A 63 1.84 -14.50 7.85
N GLU A 64 2.91 -15.31 7.90
CA GLU A 64 3.93 -15.20 8.95
C GLU A 64 4.66 -13.86 8.89
N LEU A 65 5.04 -13.39 7.70
CA LEU A 65 5.76 -12.12 7.55
C LEU A 65 4.83 -10.91 7.61
N ALA A 66 3.60 -11.02 7.09
CA ALA A 66 2.61 -9.95 7.17
C ALA A 66 2.30 -9.56 8.63
N GLY A 67 2.34 -10.52 9.56
CA GLY A 67 2.18 -10.29 11.00
C GLY A 67 3.17 -9.27 11.59
N TRP A 68 4.30 -9.01 10.93
CA TRP A 68 5.27 -8.00 11.35
C TRP A 68 4.88 -6.56 11.01
N VAL A 69 3.76 -6.34 10.29
CA VAL A 69 3.37 -4.99 9.85
C VAL A 69 3.10 -4.04 11.04
N THR A 70 2.71 -4.58 12.20
CA THR A 70 2.52 -3.82 13.45
C THR A 70 3.77 -3.73 14.33
N ASP A 71 4.88 -4.39 13.95
CA ASP A 71 6.14 -4.31 14.69
C ASP A 71 6.76 -2.91 14.57
N TRP A 72 7.43 -2.46 15.63
CA TRP A 72 8.10 -1.16 15.68
C TRP A 72 9.51 -1.19 15.13
N GLU A 73 10.07 -2.37 14.89
CA GLU A 73 11.34 -2.52 14.17
C GLU A 73 11.12 -2.21 12.67
N PRO A 74 11.80 -1.18 12.11
CA PRO A 74 11.52 -0.68 10.76
C PRO A 74 11.68 -1.72 9.64
N TYR A 75 12.69 -2.60 9.71
CA TYR A 75 12.92 -3.59 8.65
C TYR A 75 11.86 -4.67 8.63
N LYS A 76 11.43 -5.16 9.80
CA LYS A 76 10.30 -6.09 9.96
C LYS A 76 9.02 -5.51 9.37
N ALA A 77 8.69 -4.27 9.72
CA ALA A 77 7.51 -3.59 9.17
C ALA A 77 7.56 -3.44 7.65
N THR A 78 8.74 -3.14 7.11
CA THR A 78 8.98 -3.01 5.67
C THR A 78 8.86 -4.34 4.95
N VAL A 79 9.47 -5.41 5.49
CA VAL A 79 9.35 -6.78 4.97
C VAL A 79 7.90 -7.23 4.98
N ALA A 80 7.17 -6.98 6.06
CA ALA A 80 5.75 -7.28 6.15
C ALA A 80 4.95 -6.59 5.05
N MET A 81 5.18 -5.28 4.86
CA MET A 81 4.48 -4.49 3.86
C MET A 81 4.78 -4.97 2.44
N ALA A 82 6.03 -5.33 2.14
CA ALA A 82 6.38 -5.93 0.86
C ALA A 82 5.68 -7.29 0.65
N ALA A 83 5.58 -8.13 1.69
CA ALA A 83 4.84 -9.40 1.62
C ALA A 83 3.33 -9.19 1.43
N ILE A 84 2.74 -8.20 2.12
CA ILE A 84 1.33 -7.80 1.94
C ILE A 84 1.08 -7.33 0.51
N ASN A 85 1.94 -6.45 -0.02
CA ASN A 85 1.82 -5.98 -1.40
C ASN A 85 2.01 -7.11 -2.41
N SER A 86 2.92 -8.06 -2.16
CA SER A 86 3.11 -9.24 -3.00
C SER A 86 1.83 -10.08 -3.04
N SER A 87 1.15 -10.18 -1.90
CA SER A 87 -0.14 -10.84 -1.81
C SER A 87 -1.22 -10.11 -2.60
N LEU A 88 -1.37 -8.80 -2.40
CA LEU A 88 -2.37 -7.98 -3.11
C LEU A 88 -2.15 -7.97 -4.63
N ASN A 89 -0.89 -7.98 -5.06
CA ASN A 89 -0.50 -7.90 -6.46
C ASN A 89 -0.63 -9.23 -7.20
N ARG A 90 -1.15 -10.30 -6.55
CA ARG A 90 -1.57 -11.53 -7.24
C ARG A 90 -2.81 -11.33 -8.12
N TYR A 91 -3.57 -10.30 -7.80
CA TYR A 91 -4.81 -9.98 -8.48
C TYR A 91 -4.56 -9.01 -9.63
N GLU A 92 -5.48 -8.99 -10.59
CA GLU A 92 -5.50 -7.94 -11.60
C GLU A 92 -5.58 -6.56 -10.95
N LEU A 93 -4.80 -5.63 -11.50
CA LEU A 93 -4.81 -4.25 -11.07
C LEU A 93 -6.17 -3.62 -11.37
N PRO A 94 -6.70 -2.79 -10.46
CA PRO A 94 -7.97 -2.07 -10.70
C PRO A 94 -7.89 -1.22 -11.97
N ALA A 95 -9.04 -0.96 -12.60
CA ALA A 95 -9.15 0.00 -13.68
C ALA A 95 -8.65 1.38 -13.21
N GLY A 96 -7.83 2.03 -14.03
CA GLY A 96 -7.12 3.25 -13.66
C GLY A 96 -6.29 3.79 -14.81
N ILE A 97 -5.61 4.90 -14.55
CA ILE A 97 -4.79 5.61 -15.52
C ILE A 97 -3.35 5.14 -15.37
N THR A 98 -2.81 4.49 -16.39
CA THR A 98 -1.37 4.21 -16.46
C THR A 98 -0.63 5.46 -16.92
N LEU A 99 0.32 5.93 -16.11
CA LEU A 99 1.19 7.04 -16.47
C LEU A 99 2.45 6.51 -17.16
N LEU A 100 2.71 7.02 -18.35
CA LEU A 100 3.93 6.67 -19.08
C LEU A 100 5.10 7.47 -18.50
N PRO A 101 6.23 6.82 -18.20
CA PRO A 101 7.40 7.50 -17.68
C PRO A 101 7.93 8.53 -18.69
N THR A 102 8.26 9.72 -18.20
CA THR A 102 8.98 10.74 -18.95
C THR A 102 10.49 10.57 -18.69
N PRO A 103 11.37 10.71 -19.70
CA PRO A 103 12.80 10.74 -19.48
C PRO A 103 13.17 11.76 -18.39
N ASP A 104 14.07 11.38 -17.50
CA ASP A 104 14.62 12.20 -16.40
C ASP A 104 13.66 12.57 -15.24
N ASN A 105 12.34 12.34 -15.34
CA ASN A 105 11.38 12.71 -14.27
C ASN A 105 10.33 11.62 -13.98
N ALA A 106 10.62 10.36 -14.32
CA ALA A 106 9.67 9.26 -14.15
C ALA A 106 9.12 9.10 -12.72
N ASN A 107 9.89 9.48 -11.68
CA ASN A 107 9.44 9.46 -10.29
C ASN A 107 8.47 10.61 -9.92
N LEU A 108 8.36 11.65 -10.76
CA LEU A 108 7.52 12.83 -10.55
C LEU A 108 6.26 12.85 -11.41
N VAL A 109 6.07 11.86 -12.29
CA VAL A 109 4.96 11.83 -13.27
C VAL A 109 3.56 11.92 -12.62
N VAL A 110 3.42 11.49 -11.37
CA VAL A 110 2.18 11.66 -10.60
C VAL A 110 1.90 13.14 -10.33
N PHE A 111 2.90 13.92 -9.93
CA PHE A 111 2.76 15.36 -9.74
C PHE A 111 2.47 16.06 -11.07
N GLU A 112 3.16 15.67 -12.14
CA GLU A 112 2.93 16.20 -13.50
C GLU A 112 1.49 15.98 -13.96
N HIS A 113 0.94 14.79 -13.70
CA HIS A 113 -0.46 14.47 -14.03
C HIS A 113 -1.45 15.42 -13.34
N PHE A 114 -1.22 15.73 -12.05
CA PHE A 114 -2.10 16.60 -11.28
C PHE A 114 -1.79 18.08 -11.41
N LEU A 115 -0.63 18.47 -11.96
CA LEU A 115 -0.12 19.84 -11.99
C LEU A 115 -1.17 20.90 -12.42
N PRO A 116 -2.00 20.69 -13.46
CA PRO A 116 -3.03 21.65 -13.84
C PRO A 116 -4.08 21.93 -12.75
N ARG A 117 -4.34 20.96 -11.86
CA ARG A 117 -5.28 21.07 -10.73
C ARG A 117 -4.66 21.69 -9.47
N LEU A 118 -3.33 21.84 -9.44
CA LEU A 118 -2.59 22.35 -8.29
C LEU A 118 -2.38 23.88 -8.33
N TYR A 119 -2.55 24.53 -9.47
CA TYR A 119 -2.35 25.97 -9.57
C TYR A 119 -3.29 26.77 -8.65
N GLY A 120 -2.71 27.70 -7.88
CA GLY A 120 -3.45 28.52 -6.92
C GLY A 120 -3.98 27.77 -5.71
N LYS A 121 -3.48 26.55 -5.44
CA LYS A 121 -3.82 25.71 -4.30
C LYS A 121 -2.67 25.61 -3.32
N LYS A 122 -2.99 25.45 -2.04
CA LYS A 122 -2.04 25.07 -0.99
C LYS A 122 -1.76 23.57 -1.08
N VAL A 123 -0.56 23.20 -1.47
CA VAL A 123 -0.15 21.81 -1.67
C VAL A 123 0.81 21.39 -0.58
N ALA A 124 0.44 20.37 0.21
CA ALA A 124 1.34 19.73 1.14
C ALA A 124 1.83 18.38 0.59
N ILE A 125 3.12 18.10 0.75
CA ILE A 125 3.74 16.84 0.35
C ILE A 125 4.40 16.23 1.58
N VAL A 126 3.97 15.04 1.99
CA VAL A 126 4.60 14.28 3.06
C VAL A 126 5.54 13.26 2.45
N GLY A 127 6.84 13.48 2.67
CA GLY A 127 7.94 12.75 2.04
C GLY A 127 8.56 13.56 0.89
N ARG A 128 9.89 13.64 0.84
CA ARG A 128 10.60 14.34 -0.24
C ARG A 128 10.81 13.42 -1.45
N TYR A 129 10.44 13.90 -2.63
CA TYR A 129 10.69 13.22 -3.91
C TYR A 129 11.85 13.89 -4.65
N PRO A 130 12.84 13.13 -5.17
CA PRO A 130 13.96 13.72 -5.92
C PRO A 130 13.48 14.58 -7.09
N GLY A 131 13.97 15.82 -7.18
CA GLY A 131 13.62 16.77 -8.24
C GLY A 131 12.36 17.61 -7.99
N ILE A 132 11.64 17.40 -6.88
CA ILE A 132 10.37 18.10 -6.59
C ILE A 132 10.52 19.61 -6.46
N GLU A 133 11.72 20.09 -6.09
CA GLU A 133 12.03 21.52 -5.93
C GLU A 133 11.76 22.37 -7.18
N ARG A 134 11.70 21.77 -8.37
CA ARG A 134 11.34 22.52 -9.59
C ARG A 134 9.93 23.11 -9.58
N TYR A 135 9.04 22.60 -8.72
CA TYR A 135 7.67 23.07 -8.62
C TYR A 135 7.46 24.13 -7.54
N THR A 136 8.47 24.44 -6.72
CA THR A 136 8.32 25.40 -5.61
C THR A 136 8.14 26.84 -6.08
N GLU A 137 8.61 27.19 -7.27
CA GLU A 137 8.36 28.51 -7.88
C GLU A 137 6.98 28.60 -8.55
N LEU A 138 6.36 27.46 -8.85
CA LEU A 138 5.10 27.36 -9.60
C LEU A 138 3.88 27.16 -8.69
N LEU A 139 4.07 26.55 -7.52
CA LEU A 139 3.02 26.12 -6.60
C LEU A 139 3.30 26.62 -5.18
N ASP A 140 2.23 26.88 -4.42
CA ASP A 140 2.33 27.08 -2.97
C ASP A 140 2.53 25.72 -2.30
N LEU A 141 3.80 25.33 -2.13
CA LEU A 141 4.20 23.97 -1.83
C LEU A 141 4.91 23.88 -0.47
N SER A 142 4.37 23.04 0.41
CA SER A 142 4.95 22.71 1.72
C SER A 142 5.39 21.25 1.75
N ILE A 143 6.70 20.99 1.87
CA ILE A 143 7.25 19.63 1.99
C ILE A 143 7.46 19.33 3.48
N LEU A 144 6.94 18.20 3.94
CA LEU A 144 7.16 17.68 5.29
C LEU A 144 8.03 16.43 5.20
N GLU A 145 9.17 16.44 5.88
CA GLU A 145 10.12 15.32 5.87
C GLU A 145 10.73 15.12 7.26
N ARG A 146 11.03 13.86 7.61
CA ARG A 146 11.62 13.49 8.91
C ARG A 146 13.07 13.92 9.02
N GLN A 147 13.76 13.98 7.89
CA GLN A 147 15.10 14.55 7.72
C GLN A 147 15.00 15.72 6.74
N PRO A 148 14.43 16.86 7.17
CA PRO A 148 14.17 17.98 6.28
C PRO A 148 15.46 18.56 5.73
N VAL A 149 15.42 18.99 4.48
CA VAL A 149 16.52 19.70 3.80
C VAL A 149 15.99 21.02 3.24
N HIS A 150 16.90 21.97 2.97
CA HIS A 150 16.53 23.26 2.39
C HIS A 150 15.45 24.00 3.22
N HIS A 151 14.27 24.21 2.62
CA HIS A 151 13.11 24.90 3.22
C HIS A 151 11.99 23.91 3.59
N ASP A 152 12.30 22.61 3.65
CA ASP A 152 11.35 21.59 4.08
C ASP A 152 11.01 21.79 5.57
N PHE A 153 9.78 21.42 5.93
CA PHE A 153 9.31 21.40 7.30
C PHE A 153 9.61 20.04 7.96
N PRO A 154 9.91 20.02 9.27
CA PRO A 154 10.03 18.77 10.01
C PRO A 154 8.66 18.07 10.14
N ASP A 155 8.65 16.75 10.33
CA ASP A 155 7.43 15.95 10.39
C ASP A 155 6.37 16.40 11.43
N PRO A 156 6.68 17.01 12.61
CA PRO A 156 5.65 17.48 13.53
C PRO A 156 4.86 18.69 13.01
N ALA A 157 5.35 19.38 11.98
CA ALA A 157 4.61 20.49 11.35
C ALA A 157 3.30 20.03 10.67
N CYS A 158 3.11 18.71 10.49
CA CYS A 158 1.90 18.15 9.89
C CYS A 158 0.62 18.59 10.59
N GLU A 159 0.65 18.75 11.92
CA GLU A 159 -0.47 19.20 12.75
C GLU A 159 -0.95 20.62 12.40
N PHE A 160 -0.08 21.44 11.81
CA PHE A 160 -0.36 22.84 11.47
C PHE A 160 -0.57 23.05 9.97
N ILE A 161 0.06 22.23 9.14
CA ILE A 161 0.05 22.40 7.68
C ILE A 161 -1.07 21.60 7.02
N LEU A 162 -1.25 20.33 7.40
CA LEU A 162 -2.18 19.44 6.70
C LEU A 162 -3.66 19.86 6.83
N PRO A 163 -4.14 20.37 7.99
CA PRO A 163 -5.54 20.82 8.10
C PRO A 163 -5.91 21.98 7.19
N ASP A 164 -4.92 22.80 6.78
CA ASP A 164 -5.11 24.00 5.95
C ASP A 164 -4.78 23.77 4.47
N ALA A 165 -4.39 22.56 4.08
CA ALA A 165 -4.00 22.22 2.72
C ALA A 165 -5.23 21.96 1.83
N ASP A 166 -5.17 22.40 0.58
CA ASP A 166 -6.16 22.02 -0.45
C ASP A 166 -5.85 20.65 -1.04
N TRP A 167 -4.57 20.31 -1.15
CA TRP A 167 -4.07 19.03 -1.66
C TRP A 167 -3.00 18.45 -0.75
N VAL A 168 -3.07 17.14 -0.50
CA VAL A 168 -2.05 16.42 0.27
C VAL A 168 -1.56 15.19 -0.49
N PHE A 169 -0.28 15.18 -0.83
CA PHE A 169 0.40 14.00 -1.35
C PHE A 169 1.09 13.26 -0.20
N LEU A 170 0.62 12.05 0.10
CA LEU A 170 1.13 11.23 1.19
C LEU A 170 2.01 10.10 0.64
N THR A 171 3.25 10.02 1.10
CA THR A 171 4.05 8.81 0.88
C THR A 171 3.40 7.59 1.53
N ALA A 172 3.29 6.48 0.80
CA ALA A 172 2.83 5.22 1.36
C ALA A 172 3.83 4.58 2.35
N SER A 173 5.08 5.06 2.44
CA SER A 173 6.01 4.66 3.51
C SER A 173 5.54 5.12 4.90
N SER A 174 4.57 6.04 4.98
CA SER A 174 3.89 6.40 6.24
C SER A 174 3.16 5.21 6.89
N ILE A 175 2.80 4.17 6.12
CA ILE A 175 2.18 2.95 6.64
C ILE A 175 3.22 2.13 7.43
N THR A 176 4.42 1.95 6.89
CA THR A 176 5.45 1.11 7.54
C THR A 176 5.98 1.73 8.82
N ASN A 177 6.05 3.07 8.87
CA ASN A 177 6.53 3.83 10.03
C ASN A 177 5.41 4.28 11.00
N LYS A 178 4.17 3.86 10.76
CA LYS A 178 2.98 4.08 11.61
C LYS A 178 2.43 5.50 11.69
N THR A 179 2.87 6.41 10.82
CA THR A 179 2.35 7.78 10.78
C THR A 179 1.09 7.94 9.92
N PHE A 180 0.82 7.02 8.98
CA PHE A 180 -0.32 7.09 8.06
C PHE A 180 -1.67 7.38 8.74
N PRO A 181 -2.09 6.65 9.81
CA PRO A 181 -3.30 6.95 10.58
C PRO A 181 -3.54 8.43 10.87
N ARG A 182 -2.53 9.13 11.39
CA ARG A 182 -2.66 10.52 11.82
C ARG A 182 -2.57 11.49 10.65
N LEU A 183 -1.67 11.23 9.71
CA LEU A 183 -1.50 12.05 8.51
C LEU A 183 -2.77 12.06 7.66
N ALA A 184 -3.40 10.90 7.47
CA ALA A 184 -4.64 10.75 6.74
C ALA A 184 -5.80 11.48 7.43
N GLU A 185 -5.89 11.39 8.76
CA GLU A 185 -6.88 12.16 9.54
C GLU A 185 -6.71 13.67 9.39
N LEU A 186 -5.47 14.17 9.51
CA LEU A 186 -5.19 15.60 9.39
C LEU A 186 -5.48 16.13 7.99
N ALA A 187 -5.30 15.28 6.97
CA ALA A 187 -5.52 15.60 5.57
C ALA A 187 -6.98 15.42 5.10
N GLN A 188 -7.91 15.00 5.98
CA GLN A 188 -9.26 14.57 5.58
C GLN A 188 -10.13 15.62 4.88
N HIS A 189 -9.74 16.90 4.92
CA HIS A 189 -10.45 18.00 4.27
C HIS A 189 -9.79 18.44 2.94
N ALA A 190 -8.61 17.90 2.63
CA ALA A 190 -7.91 18.13 1.37
C ALA A 190 -8.31 17.09 0.32
N THR A 191 -7.97 17.34 -0.94
CA THR A 191 -7.86 16.25 -1.93
C THR A 191 -6.58 15.46 -1.67
N THR A 192 -6.68 14.17 -1.42
CA THR A 192 -5.54 13.35 -0.97
C THR A 192 -5.07 12.32 -2.00
N VAL A 193 -3.74 12.18 -2.11
CA VAL A 193 -3.10 11.20 -2.99
C VAL A 193 -2.14 10.36 -2.17
N LEU A 194 -2.46 9.09 -1.93
CA LEU A 194 -1.52 8.14 -1.33
C LEU A 194 -0.65 7.54 -2.44
N MET A 195 0.66 7.77 -2.37
CA MET A 195 1.54 7.52 -3.51
C MET A 195 2.85 6.79 -3.18
N GLY A 196 3.36 6.09 -4.19
CA GLY A 196 4.65 5.41 -4.20
C GLY A 196 4.55 3.88 -4.33
N PRO A 197 5.68 3.18 -4.56
CA PRO A 197 5.72 1.72 -4.68
C PRO A 197 5.21 0.93 -3.47
N THR A 198 5.15 1.56 -2.29
CA THR A 198 4.62 0.95 -1.06
C THR A 198 3.08 0.90 -1.03
N VAL A 199 2.36 1.60 -1.93
CA VAL A 199 0.89 1.67 -1.94
C VAL A 199 0.27 0.26 -2.07
N PRO A 200 -0.58 -0.16 -1.11
CA PRO A 200 -1.41 -1.35 -1.27
C PRO A 200 -2.64 -1.03 -2.14
N TRP A 201 -2.93 -1.88 -3.13
CA TRP A 201 -4.12 -1.73 -3.97
C TRP A 201 -5.38 -2.19 -3.24
N LEU A 202 -5.96 -1.28 -2.46
CA LEU A 202 -7.15 -1.51 -1.64
C LEU A 202 -8.18 -0.39 -1.81
N PRO A 203 -9.41 -0.68 -2.28
CA PRO A 203 -10.46 0.35 -2.39
C PRO A 203 -10.84 0.89 -1.01
N GLU A 204 -10.75 0.10 0.06
CA GLU A 204 -11.12 0.49 1.43
C GLU A 204 -10.27 1.62 2.00
N LEU A 205 -9.20 2.03 1.33
CA LEU A 205 -8.43 3.22 1.71
C LEU A 205 -9.26 4.52 1.65
N HIS A 206 -10.39 4.53 0.93
CA HIS A 206 -11.36 5.64 1.00
C HIS A 206 -11.88 5.88 2.44
N ASN A 207 -11.93 4.83 3.29
CA ASN A 207 -12.33 4.96 4.70
C ASN A 207 -11.33 5.77 5.54
N PHE A 208 -10.16 6.07 4.98
CA PHE A 208 -9.09 6.85 5.59
C PHE A 208 -8.93 8.19 4.86
N ALA A 209 -10.01 8.70 4.25
CA ALA A 209 -10.02 9.96 3.50
C ALA A 209 -8.96 10.02 2.39
N ILE A 210 -8.71 8.88 1.72
CA ILE A 210 -7.85 8.80 0.54
C ILE A 210 -8.71 8.90 -0.73
N ASP A 211 -8.45 9.92 -1.56
CA ASP A 211 -9.18 10.12 -2.82
C ASP A 211 -8.52 9.41 -4.01
N TYR A 212 -7.18 9.38 -4.03
CA TYR A 212 -6.41 8.75 -5.11
C TYR A 212 -5.34 7.81 -4.58
N LEU A 213 -5.22 6.64 -5.23
CA LEU A 213 -4.06 5.76 -5.11
C LEU A 213 -3.15 5.95 -6.30
N ALA A 214 -1.90 6.35 -6.05
CA ALA A 214 -0.84 6.44 -7.06
C ALA A 214 0.25 5.41 -6.76
N GLY A 215 -0.07 4.14 -6.99
CA GLY A 215 0.84 3.00 -6.84
C GLY A 215 1.60 2.67 -8.11
N ILE A 216 2.22 1.49 -8.14
CA ILE A 216 2.99 1.02 -9.30
C ILE A 216 2.40 -0.25 -9.92
N GLU A 217 2.57 -0.35 -11.23
CA GLU A 217 2.46 -1.56 -12.02
C GLU A 217 3.87 -2.05 -12.34
N VAL A 218 4.16 -3.32 -12.06
CA VAL A 218 5.44 -3.96 -12.43
C VAL A 218 5.36 -4.39 -13.88
N VAL A 219 6.26 -3.85 -14.72
CA VAL A 219 6.33 -4.12 -16.16
C VAL A 219 7.38 -5.18 -16.46
N ASP A 220 8.52 -5.13 -15.76
CA ASP A 220 9.62 -6.09 -15.91
C ASP A 220 10.07 -6.59 -14.51
N PRO A 221 9.53 -7.73 -14.06
CA PRO A 221 9.87 -8.38 -12.79
C PRO A 221 11.36 -8.64 -12.58
N GLU A 222 12.06 -9.11 -13.61
CA GLU A 222 13.47 -9.51 -13.51
C GLU A 222 14.35 -8.26 -13.39
N LYS A 223 14.11 -7.27 -14.24
CA LYS A 223 14.80 -5.99 -14.19
C LYS A 223 14.51 -5.23 -12.90
N LEU A 224 13.28 -5.31 -12.38
CA LEU A 224 12.95 -4.73 -11.09
C LEU A 224 13.82 -5.34 -10.00
N TYR A 225 13.86 -6.67 -9.94
CA TYR A 225 14.62 -7.39 -8.92
C TYR A 225 16.12 -7.04 -9.00
N GLN A 226 16.69 -7.04 -10.21
CA GLN A 226 18.07 -6.66 -10.45
C GLN A 226 18.35 -5.21 -10.02
N THR A 227 17.51 -4.27 -10.45
CA THR A 227 17.67 -2.84 -10.12
C THR A 227 17.67 -2.63 -8.60
N VAL A 228 16.79 -3.31 -7.88
CA VAL A 228 16.74 -3.24 -6.41
C VAL A 228 17.98 -3.87 -5.77
N ALA A 229 18.43 -5.03 -6.26
CA ALA A 229 19.64 -5.69 -5.79
C ALA A 229 20.91 -4.83 -5.97
N GLU A 230 20.94 -4.03 -7.03
CA GLU A 230 22.04 -3.11 -7.36
C GLU A 230 21.89 -1.73 -6.68
N GLY A 231 20.88 -1.54 -5.81
CA GLY A 231 20.68 -0.30 -5.05
C GLY A 231 19.97 0.83 -5.81
N GLY A 232 19.33 0.52 -6.93
CA GLY A 232 18.59 1.49 -7.75
C GLY A 232 17.33 1.99 -7.06
N GLY A 233 17.35 3.24 -6.59
CA GLY A 233 16.19 3.95 -6.03
C GLY A 233 15.19 4.38 -7.10
N VAL A 234 15.36 5.58 -7.65
CA VAL A 234 14.49 6.10 -8.73
C VAL A 234 14.63 5.31 -10.04
N ARG A 235 15.71 4.56 -10.22
CA ARG A 235 15.97 3.76 -11.43
C ARG A 235 14.93 2.67 -11.69
N ILE A 236 14.15 2.26 -10.69
CA ILE A 236 13.04 1.31 -10.93
C ILE A 236 12.02 1.88 -11.92
N PHE A 237 11.87 3.21 -11.99
CA PHE A 237 10.92 3.89 -12.85
C PHE A 237 11.41 4.04 -14.30
N ASP A 238 12.68 3.72 -14.59
CA ASP A 238 13.22 3.83 -15.96
C ASP A 238 12.49 2.85 -16.90
N ASN A 239 12.34 1.60 -16.47
CA ASN A 239 11.78 0.53 -17.30
C ASN A 239 11.19 -0.66 -16.51
N ALA A 240 11.34 -0.70 -15.18
CA ALA A 240 10.93 -1.87 -14.41
C ALA A 240 9.50 -1.75 -13.88
N VAL A 241 9.09 -0.52 -13.55
CA VAL A 241 7.75 -0.20 -13.07
C VAL A 241 7.25 1.09 -13.73
N ARG A 242 5.93 1.28 -13.70
CA ARG A 242 5.28 2.54 -14.07
C ARG A 242 4.19 2.89 -13.06
N PHE A 243 3.91 4.19 -12.92
CA PHE A 243 2.82 4.62 -12.05
C PHE A 243 1.46 4.28 -12.65
N ARG A 244 0.53 3.92 -11.77
CA ARG A 244 -0.89 3.81 -12.09
C ARG A 244 -1.67 4.64 -11.07
N ILE A 245 -2.66 5.39 -11.54
CA ILE A 245 -3.55 6.19 -10.71
C ILE A 245 -4.94 5.57 -10.72
N VAL A 246 -5.52 5.40 -9.53
CA VAL A 246 -6.91 4.97 -9.34
C VAL A 246 -7.58 6.00 -8.45
N GLU A 247 -8.71 6.55 -8.92
CA GLU A 247 -9.57 7.42 -8.11
C GLU A 247 -10.57 6.57 -7.33
N LEU A 248 -10.63 6.78 -6.02
CA LEU A 248 -11.47 6.06 -5.07
C LEU A 248 -12.88 6.67 -4.95
N THR A 249 -13.48 7.06 -6.07
CA THR A 249 -14.90 7.49 -6.08
C THR A 249 -15.79 6.37 -5.51
N PRO A 250 -16.98 6.70 -4.96
CA PRO A 250 -17.90 5.67 -4.49
C PRO A 250 -18.23 4.62 -5.55
N ALA A 251 -18.45 5.04 -6.80
CA ALA A 251 -18.74 4.13 -7.91
C ALA A 251 -17.56 3.17 -8.20
N ASN A 252 -16.36 3.71 -8.39
CA ASN A 252 -15.16 2.90 -8.68
C ASN A 252 -14.84 1.94 -7.53
N SER A 253 -14.91 2.44 -6.29
CA SER A 253 -14.64 1.66 -5.09
C SER A 253 -15.67 0.54 -4.89
N MET A 254 -16.96 0.80 -5.13
CA MET A 254 -18.01 -0.23 -5.08
C MET A 254 -17.83 -1.30 -6.16
N GLU A 255 -17.51 -0.92 -7.41
CA GLU A 255 -17.26 -1.87 -8.49
C GLU A 255 -16.06 -2.78 -8.16
N TRP A 256 -14.98 -2.18 -7.65
CA TRP A 256 -13.80 -2.91 -7.23
C TRP A 256 -14.10 -3.87 -6.07
N LEU A 257 -14.78 -3.40 -5.02
CA LEU A 257 -15.22 -4.23 -3.89
C LEU A 257 -16.12 -5.38 -4.35
N LYS A 258 -17.04 -5.14 -5.29
CA LYS A 258 -17.93 -6.18 -5.83
C LYS A 258 -17.15 -7.31 -6.49
N SER A 259 -16.13 -6.99 -7.29
CA SER A 259 -15.23 -7.98 -7.89
C SER A 259 -14.48 -8.79 -6.83
N ARG A 260 -13.94 -8.11 -5.81
CA ARG A 260 -13.21 -8.74 -4.69
C ARG A 260 -14.10 -9.66 -3.86
N ILE A 261 -15.30 -9.20 -3.49
CA ILE A 261 -16.30 -9.98 -2.75
C ILE A 261 -16.66 -11.24 -3.54
N ALA A 262 -16.88 -11.14 -4.86
CA ALA A 262 -17.18 -12.30 -5.69
C ALA A 262 -16.04 -13.35 -5.67
N GLN A 263 -14.79 -12.92 -5.75
CA GLN A 263 -13.62 -13.81 -5.67
C GLN A 263 -13.51 -14.51 -4.31
N ASP A 264 -13.59 -13.76 -3.22
CA ASP A 264 -13.47 -14.29 -1.86
C ASP A 264 -14.67 -15.17 -1.47
N TYR A 265 -15.86 -14.87 -1.99
CA TYR A 265 -17.05 -15.69 -1.78
C TYR A 265 -16.87 -17.09 -2.38
N MET A 266 -16.27 -17.20 -3.58
CA MET A 266 -15.94 -18.49 -4.18
C MET A 266 -14.92 -19.26 -3.34
N GLU A 267 -13.89 -18.58 -2.82
CA GLU A 267 -12.90 -19.19 -1.92
C GLU A 267 -13.57 -19.72 -0.64
N ARG A 268 -14.44 -18.91 -0.01
CA ARG A 268 -15.17 -19.28 1.19
C ARG A 268 -16.10 -20.46 0.96
N GLN A 269 -16.79 -20.53 -0.18
CA GLN A 269 -17.61 -21.68 -0.54
C GLN A 269 -16.79 -22.96 -0.68
N ARG A 270 -15.61 -22.88 -1.34
CA ARG A 270 -14.69 -24.01 -1.46
C ARG A 270 -14.27 -24.54 -0.09
N LEU A 271 -13.86 -23.64 0.81
CA LEU A 271 -13.43 -23.98 2.17
C LEU A 271 -14.59 -24.56 3.01
N SER A 272 -15.81 -24.02 2.89
CA SER A 272 -17.00 -24.56 3.56
C SER A 272 -17.26 -26.02 3.15
N ARG A 273 -17.27 -26.31 1.84
CA ARG A 273 -17.48 -27.67 1.34
C ARG A 273 -16.37 -28.64 1.79
N ALA A 274 -15.12 -28.19 1.75
CA ALA A 274 -13.98 -28.99 2.23
C ALA A 274 -14.08 -29.29 3.73
N MET A 275 -14.53 -28.32 4.53
CA MET A 275 -14.76 -28.47 5.96
C MET A 275 -15.92 -29.42 6.27
N GLU A 276 -17.04 -29.30 5.55
CA GLU A 276 -18.18 -30.22 5.66
C GLU A 276 -17.76 -31.66 5.34
N GLN A 277 -17.00 -31.86 4.25
CA GLN A 277 -16.46 -33.17 3.88
C GLN A 277 -15.47 -33.72 4.92
N TRP A 278 -14.64 -32.87 5.51
CA TRP A 278 -13.71 -33.27 6.57
C TRP A 278 -14.46 -33.87 7.76
N TYR A 279 -15.52 -33.21 8.24
CA TYR A 279 -16.29 -33.70 9.38
C TYR A 279 -17.24 -34.85 9.04
N SER A 280 -17.79 -34.90 7.82
CA SER A 280 -18.65 -36.01 7.38
C SER A 280 -17.92 -37.35 7.30
N THR A 281 -16.60 -37.33 7.10
CA THR A 281 -15.75 -38.55 7.10
C THR A 281 -15.39 -39.05 8.51
N GLY A 282 -15.99 -38.48 9.57
CA GLY A 282 -15.79 -38.91 10.96
C GLY A 282 -14.44 -38.51 11.55
N ARG A 283 -13.71 -37.58 10.93
CA ARG A 283 -12.43 -37.07 11.44
C ARG A 283 -12.67 -36.26 12.72
N LYS A 284 -11.91 -36.59 13.77
CA LYS A 284 -12.04 -35.96 15.10
C LYS A 284 -11.18 -34.70 15.29
N GLY A 285 -10.27 -34.39 14.35
CA GLY A 285 -9.39 -33.21 14.41
C GLY A 285 -10.04 -31.96 13.84
N ARG A 286 -9.50 -30.78 14.18
CA ARG A 286 -9.89 -29.49 13.56
C ARG A 286 -9.58 -29.55 12.06
N PHE A 287 -10.47 -28.98 11.24
CA PHE A 287 -10.25 -28.84 9.81
C PHE A 287 -8.91 -28.11 9.55
N PRO A 288 -7.99 -28.65 8.73
CA PRO A 288 -6.65 -28.07 8.55
C PRO A 288 -6.62 -26.63 8.05
N GLU A 289 -7.55 -26.26 7.16
CA GLU A 289 -7.65 -24.89 6.61
C GLU A 289 -8.64 -24.01 7.39
N PHE A 290 -8.96 -24.34 8.64
CA PHE A 290 -9.96 -23.60 9.43
C PHE A 290 -9.57 -22.14 9.67
N GLU A 291 -8.29 -21.84 9.91
CA GLU A 291 -7.85 -20.45 10.05
C GLU A 291 -8.04 -19.66 8.75
N GLN A 292 -7.73 -20.26 7.60
CA GLN A 292 -7.99 -19.64 6.30
C GLN A 292 -9.49 -19.37 6.11
N PHE A 293 -10.35 -20.31 6.48
CA PHE A 293 -11.81 -20.11 6.45
C PHE A 293 -12.27 -18.92 7.30
N ASN A 294 -11.75 -18.78 8.52
CA ASN A 294 -12.07 -17.65 9.40
C ASN A 294 -11.59 -16.32 8.83
N HIS A 295 -10.38 -16.30 8.27
CA HIS A 295 -9.82 -15.08 7.68
C HIS A 295 -10.62 -14.62 6.47
N VAL A 296 -10.93 -15.52 5.53
CA VAL A 296 -11.76 -15.19 4.36
C VAL A 296 -13.15 -14.71 4.80
N THR A 297 -13.75 -15.34 5.83
CA THR A 297 -15.05 -14.93 6.37
C THR A 297 -14.99 -13.53 6.99
N THR A 298 -13.93 -13.22 7.74
CA THR A 298 -13.72 -11.89 8.34
C THR A 298 -13.51 -10.83 7.27
N ARG A 299 -12.67 -11.13 6.26
CA ARG A 299 -12.40 -10.24 5.13
C ARG A 299 -13.67 -9.92 4.34
N LEU A 300 -14.49 -10.93 4.02
CA LEU A 300 -15.81 -10.75 3.38
C LEU A 300 -16.71 -9.80 4.17
N SER A 301 -16.85 -10.03 5.49
CA SER A 301 -17.67 -9.18 6.36
C SER A 301 -17.22 -7.70 6.35
N ARG A 302 -15.91 -7.47 6.36
CA ARG A 302 -15.32 -6.13 6.30
C ARG A 302 -15.51 -5.47 4.94
N MET A 303 -15.33 -6.21 3.84
CA MET A 303 -15.62 -5.71 2.49
C MET A 303 -17.10 -5.36 2.30
N ASP A 304 -18.02 -6.20 2.79
CA ASP A 304 -19.47 -5.94 2.75
C ASP A 304 -19.83 -4.67 3.53
N SER A 305 -19.22 -4.48 4.70
CA SER A 305 -19.41 -3.27 5.52
C SER A 305 -18.92 -2.02 4.79
N SER A 306 -17.75 -2.10 4.13
CA SER A 306 -17.18 -1.01 3.32
C SER A 306 -18.07 -0.68 2.12
N PHE A 307 -18.53 -1.70 1.39
CA PHE A 307 -19.46 -1.55 0.26
C PHE A 307 -20.75 -0.87 0.69
N LYS A 308 -21.34 -1.31 1.82
CA LYS A 308 -22.57 -0.72 2.35
C LYS A 308 -22.38 0.75 2.71
N SER A 309 -21.27 1.11 3.36
CA SER A 309 -20.98 2.51 3.72
C SER A 309 -20.93 3.41 2.48
N LEU A 310 -20.30 2.93 1.39
CA LEU A 310 -20.27 3.66 0.12
C LEU A 310 -21.65 3.76 -0.51
N TRP A 311 -22.43 2.68 -0.51
CA TRP A 311 -23.78 2.66 -1.06
C TRP A 311 -24.70 3.66 -0.36
N ASP A 312 -24.68 3.65 0.97
CA ASP A 312 -25.50 4.53 1.80
C ASP A 312 -25.12 6.01 1.58
N SER A 313 -23.83 6.31 1.42
CA SER A 313 -23.34 7.68 1.17
C SER A 313 -23.58 8.16 -0.27
N HIS A 314 -23.59 7.24 -1.25
CA HIS A 314 -23.80 7.56 -2.67
C HIS A 314 -25.27 7.68 -3.04
N SER A 315 -26.16 7.00 -2.31
CA SER A 315 -27.60 6.98 -2.56
C SER A 315 -28.39 8.04 -1.78
N ALA A 316 -27.71 8.79 -0.89
CA ALA A 316 -28.27 9.88 -0.09
C ALA A 316 -28.15 11.23 -0.82
#